data_AF-A0A1B8C5P6-F1
#
_entry.id   AF-A0A1B8C5P6-F1
#
_cell.length_a   1.000
_cell.length_b   1.000
_cell.length_c   1.000
_cell.angle_alpha   90.00
_cell.angle_beta   90.00
_cell.angle_gamma   90.00
#
_symmetry.space_group_name_H-M   'P 1'
#
loop_
_entity.id
_entity.type
_entity.pdbx_description
1 polymer ?
#
loop_
_entity_poly.entity_id
_entity_poly.type
_entity_poly.pdbx_seq_one_letter_code
_entity_poly.pdbx_strand_id
1 'polypeptide(L)' 'MTTKIKKGSQRQSRRKETLLKKAHKMGILCDVDVALYLQIRKSGRRITYKPINRQCYNTSMEGSNSERQSRKD' A
#
# COMPACT_ATOMS: atom_id res chain seq x y z
N MET A 1 20.35 -1.38 -27.75
CA MET A 1 19.06 -2.00 -27.36
C MET A 1 18.31 -1.06 -26.42
N THR A 2 17.35 -0.29 -26.92
CA THR A 2 16.60 0.67 -26.10
C THR A 2 15.48 -0.07 -25.36
N THR A 3 15.65 -0.25 -24.05
CA THR A 3 14.62 -0.82 -23.18
C THR A 3 13.41 0.11 -23.22
N LYS A 4 12.34 -0.32 -23.90
CA LYS A 4 11.03 0.35 -23.89
C LYS A 4 10.51 0.31 -22.46
N ILE A 5 10.88 1.29 -21.63
CA ILE A 5 10.30 1.47 -20.30
C ILE A 5 8.80 1.62 -20.52
N LYS A 6 8.04 0.62 -20.08
CA LYS A 6 6.60 0.51 -20.27
C LYS A 6 5.95 1.79 -19.75
N LYS A 7 5.59 2.76 -20.61
CA LYS A 7 5.00 4.07 -20.24
C LYS A 7 3.87 3.94 -19.20
N GLY A 8 3.11 2.84 -19.24
CA GLY A 8 2.09 2.49 -18.24
C GLY A 8 2.60 2.29 -16.81
N SER A 9 3.78 1.69 -16.62
CA SER A 9 4.38 1.50 -15.28
C SER A 9 4.84 2.83 -14.68
N GLN A 10 5.41 3.72 -15.49
CA GLN A 10 5.84 5.05 -15.03
C GLN A 10 4.65 5.91 -14.58
N ARG A 11 3.53 5.90 -15.33
CA ARG A 11 2.29 6.60 -14.95
C ARG A 11 1.70 6.05 -13.65
N GLN A 12 1.70 4.73 -13.48
CA GLN A 12 1.22 4.09 -12.24
C GLN A 12 2.12 4.45 -11.04
N SER A 13 3.44 4.44 -11.21
CA SER A 13 4.38 4.87 -10.16
C SER A 13 4.16 6.31 -9.74
N ARG A 14 3.99 7.24 -10.69
CA ARG A 14 3.68 8.65 -10.40
C ARG A 14 2.36 8.80 -9.63
N ARG A 15 1.29 8.13 -10.07
CA ARG A 15 -0.01 8.16 -9.39
C ARG A 15 0.06 7.62 -7.96
N LYS A 16 0.80 6.52 -7.75
CA LYS A 16 1.05 5.96 -6.42
C LYS A 16 1.71 7.00 -5.51
N GLU A 17 2.76 7.66 -5.99
CA GLU A 17 3.47 8.68 -5.22
C GLU A 17 2.58 9.89 -4.90
N THR A 18 1.82 10.39 -5.88
CA THR A 18 0.87 11.49 -5.67
C THR A 18 -0.18 11.14 -4.62
N LEU A 19 -0.68 9.91 -4.65
CA LEU A 19 -1.71 9.47 -3.71
C LEU A 19 -1.18 9.37 -2.27
N LEU A 20 0.04 8.86 -2.09
CA LEU A 20 0.73 8.83 -0.79
C LEU A 20 0.93 10.25 -0.25
N LYS A 21 1.40 11.19 -1.10
CA LYS A 21 1.57 12.60 -0.72
C LYS A 21 0.25 13.26 -0.32
N LYS A 22 -0.85 12.95 -1.01
CA LYS A 22 -2.19 13.47 -0.65
C LYS A 22 -2.68 12.92 0.68
N ALA A 23 -2.56 11.61 0.92
CA ALA A 23 -2.96 11.02 2.20
C ALA A 23 -2.22 11.67 3.37
N HIS A 24 -0.91 11.89 3.22
CA HIS A 24 -0.10 12.60 4.20
C HIS A 24 -0.56 14.05 4.42
N LYS A 25 -0.78 14.81 3.34
CA LYS A 25 -1.26 16.20 3.44
C LYS A 25 -2.65 16.28 4.08
N MET A 26 -3.55 15.36 3.77
CA MET A 26 -4.88 15.30 4.38
C MET A 26 -4.80 15.09 5.89
N GLY A 27 -3.93 14.17 6.33
CA GLY A 27 -3.75 13.93 7.76
C GLY A 27 -3.24 15.17 8.51
N ILE A 28 -2.31 15.92 7.91
CA ILE A 28 -1.80 17.17 8.50
C ILE A 28 -2.82 18.30 8.45
N LEU A 29 -3.44 18.54 7.29
CA LEU A 29 -4.32 19.71 7.07
C LEU A 29 -5.63 19.62 7.84
N CYS A 30 -6.17 18.41 8.00
CA CYS A 30 -7.44 18.20 8.68
C CYS A 30 -7.29 17.67 10.10
N ASP A 31 -6.05 17.41 10.55
CA ASP A 31 -5.75 16.76 11.84
C ASP A 31 -6.52 15.45 12.04
N VAL A 32 -6.42 14.56 11.05
CA VAL A 32 -7.12 13.26 11.03
C VAL A 32 -6.17 12.10 10.73
N ASP A 33 -6.49 10.93 11.26
CA ASP A 33 -5.77 9.71 10.91
C ASP A 33 -6.21 9.16 9.55
N VAL A 34 -5.26 9.09 8.61
CA VAL A 34 -5.49 8.57 7.26
C VAL A 34 -4.71 7.29 7.04
N ALA A 35 -5.42 6.19 6.85
CA ALA A 35 -4.84 4.93 6.36
C ALA A 35 -5.10 4.78 4.85
N LEU A 36 -4.08 4.37 4.09
CA LEU A 36 -4.22 4.10 2.65
C LEU A 36 -3.71 2.71 2.30
N TYR A 37 -4.60 1.92 1.69
CA TYR A 37 -4.34 0.56 1.22
C TYR A 37 -4.30 0.52 -0.31
N LEU A 38 -3.18 0.07 -0.86
CA LEU A 38 -2.98 -0.05 -2.30
C LEU A 38 -2.72 -1.51 -2.68
N GLN A 39 -3.67 -2.09 -3.40
CA GLN A 39 -3.53 -3.41 -4.01
C GLN A 39 -3.26 -3.24 -5.51
N ILE A 40 -2.05 -3.57 -5.95
CA ILE A 40 -1.73 -3.59 -7.38
C ILE A 40 -2.32 -4.86 -7.98
N ARG A 41 -3.50 -4.74 -8.62
CA ARG A 41 -4.26 -5.88 -9.18
C ARG A 41 -3.42 -6.79 -10.08
N LYS A 42 -2.51 -6.21 -10.87
CA LYS A 42 -1.68 -6.97 -11.82
C LYS A 42 -0.54 -7.78 -11.18
N SER A 43 -0.02 -7.35 -10.04
CA SER A 43 1.16 -7.98 -9.42
C SER A 43 0.88 -8.59 -8.06
N GLY A 44 -0.35 -8.47 -7.54
CA GLY A 44 -0.68 -8.88 -6.18
C GLY A 44 0.01 -8.04 -5.09
N ARG A 45 0.85 -7.06 -5.46
CA ARG A 45 1.65 -6.30 -4.50
C ARG A 45 0.78 -5.37 -3.67
N ARG A 46 0.91 -5.50 -2.35
CA ARG A 46 0.29 -4.64 -1.34
C ARG A 46 1.25 -3.54 -0.91
N ILE A 47 0.73 -2.33 -0.79
CA ILE A 47 1.45 -1.18 -0.25
C ILE A 47 0.52 -0.52 0.76
N THR A 48 1.01 -0.38 1.99
CA THR A 48 0.26 0.23 3.09
C THR A 48 0.97 1.50 3.50
N TYR A 49 0.23 2.61 3.49
CA TYR A 49 0.63 3.84 4.15
C TYR A 49 -0.06 3.88 5.51
N LYS A 50 0.77 4.01 6.56
CA LYS A 50 0.31 4.16 7.94
C LYS A 50 0.32 5.64 8.31
N PRO A 51 -0.71 6.14 9.01
CA PRO A 51 -0.74 7.51 9.49
C PRO A 51 0.42 7.80 10.46
N ILE A 52 0.71 9.08 10.65
CA ILE A 52 1.79 9.57 11.53
C ILE A 52 1.48 9.19 12.99
N ASN A 53 0.20 9.25 13.40
CA ASN A 53 -0.21 8.86 14.72
C ASN A 53 -0.51 7.35 14.76
N ARG A 54 0.44 6.58 15.30
CA ARG A 54 0.41 5.11 15.32
C ARG A 54 -0.69 4.51 16.21
N GLN A 55 -1.42 5.34 16.96
CA GLN A 55 -2.36 4.89 17.99
C GLN A 55 -3.75 4.50 17.46
N CYS A 56 -4.11 4.88 16.23
CA CYS A 56 -5.49 4.69 15.74
C CYS A 56 -5.65 3.49 14.80
N TYR A 57 -4.57 2.81 14.42
CA TYR A 57 -4.64 1.61 13.58
C TYR A 57 -4.40 0.35 14.40
N ASN A 58 -5.43 -0.09 15.13
CA ASN A 58 -5.41 -1.39 15.79
C ASN A 58 -5.33 -2.48 14.71
N THR A 59 -4.17 -3.12 14.58
CA THR A 59 -3.90 -4.26 13.69
C THR A 59 -4.66 -5.55 14.09
N SER A 60 -5.81 -5.44 14.75
CA SER A 60 -6.63 -6.60 15.13
C SER A 60 -7.42 -7.21 13.95
N MET A 61 -7.24 -6.70 12.72
CA MET A 61 -7.71 -7.33 11.48
C MET A 61 -6.59 -8.10 10.76
N GLU A 62 -5.56 -8.54 11.49
CA GLU A 62 -4.67 -9.62 11.02
C GLU A 62 -5.39 -10.98 11.15
N GLY A 63 -6.49 -11.12 10.41
CA GLY A 63 -7.22 -12.36 10.23
C GLY A 63 -6.82 -13.02 8.92
N SER A 64 -6.05 -14.10 9.03
CA SER A 64 -6.06 -15.25 8.12
C SER A 64 -5.41 -15.09 6.73
N ASN A 65 -4.15 -15.53 6.59
CA ASN A 65 -3.86 -16.54 5.56
C ASN A 65 -2.65 -17.41 5.92
N SER A 66 -2.91 -18.41 6.77
CA SER A 66 -2.53 -19.81 6.60
C SER A 66 -1.14 -20.11 6.01
N GLU A 67 -0.18 -20.22 6.91
CA GLU A 67 0.96 -21.12 6.77
C GLU A 67 0.43 -22.57 6.66
N ARG A 68 0.23 -23.08 5.44
CA ARG A 68 0.16 -24.52 5.19
C ARG A 68 1.52 -24.98 4.66
N GLN A 69 2.49 -24.98 5.57
CA GLN A 69 3.73 -25.71 5.43
C GLN A 69 3.41 -27.21 5.55
N SER A 70 3.63 -27.92 4.45
CA SER A 70 4.12 -29.30 4.35
C SER A 70 4.04 -30.16 5.62
N ARG A 71 3.10 -31.10 5.67
CA ARG A 71 3.36 -32.44 6.23
C ARG A 71 3.31 -33.44 5.08
N LYS A 72 4.49 -33.78 4.58
CA LYS A 72 4.77 -35.15 4.13
C LYS A 72 4.87 -35.97 5.42
N ASP A 73 4.02 -36.98 5.53
CA ASP A 73 4.37 -38.38 5.82
C ASP A 73 3.08 -39.22 5.70
#